data_AF-A0A5M8SEW6-F1
#
_entry.id   AF-A0A5M8SEW6-F1
#
_cell.length_a   1.000
_cell.length_b   1.000
_cell.length_c   1.000
_cell.angle_alpha   90.00
_cell.angle_beta   90.00
_cell.angle_gamma   90.00
#
_symmetry.space_group_name_H-M   'P 1'
#
loop_
_entity.id
_entity.type
_entity.pdbx_description
1 polymer ?
#
loop_
_entity_poly.entity_id
_entity_poly.type
_entity_poly.pdbx_seq_one_letter_code
_entity_poly.pdbx_strand_id
1 'polypeptide(L)'
;MPSAGRVLRLTLLALAAASLLSAQDQPLITSGQLDQNGEAIPYEVRHLPVSSFPKLPLDVAGQLTDRGCLIPQTYQARRPENVVHASLQAPGSSDWAVLCSTQGTVQLLVFFGNSPQKPSTVATTLETARLQPHFGSRLLGFNWGIDPATPETIHQAQIGLHPRPPRLDHDALADSAIDRKTIYRYYRGGSWTIVDMPTD
;
A
#
# COMPACT_ATOMS: atom_id res chain seq x y z
N MET A 1 -43.41 -29.09 63.51
CA MET A 1 -43.93 -27.88 62.84
C MET A 1 -42.96 -26.76 63.18
N PRO A 2 -42.29 -26.05 62.24
CA PRO A 2 -42.77 -25.58 60.94
C PRO A 2 -41.88 -25.94 59.73
N SER A 3 -42.42 -25.57 58.57
CA SER A 3 -41.95 -25.73 57.19
C SER A 3 -40.78 -24.80 56.83
N ALA A 4 -39.75 -25.33 56.14
CA ALA A 4 -38.69 -24.55 55.51
C ALA A 4 -38.87 -24.56 53.99
N GLY A 5 -39.06 -23.38 53.42
CA GLY A 5 -39.41 -23.13 52.02
C GLY A 5 -38.31 -23.49 51.02
N ARG A 6 -38.76 -23.98 49.86
CA ARG A 6 -37.94 -24.17 48.65
C ARG A 6 -37.61 -22.81 48.03
N VAL A 7 -36.32 -22.52 47.90
CA VAL A 7 -35.84 -21.38 47.11
C VAL A 7 -35.71 -21.83 45.65
N LEU A 8 -36.53 -21.25 44.78
CA LEU A 8 -36.50 -21.44 43.33
C LEU A 8 -35.29 -20.66 42.77
N ARG A 9 -34.27 -21.37 42.26
CA ARG A 9 -33.15 -20.75 41.54
C ARG A 9 -33.56 -20.49 40.09
N LEU A 10 -33.86 -19.25 39.74
CA LEU A 10 -33.87 -18.80 38.34
C LEU A 10 -32.41 -18.69 37.86
N THR A 11 -32.03 -19.51 36.89
CA THR A 11 -30.75 -19.38 36.19
C THR A 11 -30.96 -18.44 34.99
N LEU A 12 -30.42 -17.22 35.06
CA LEU A 12 -30.35 -16.32 33.91
C LEU A 12 -29.35 -16.91 32.90
N LEU A 13 -29.81 -17.27 31.69
CA LEU A 13 -28.94 -17.45 30.54
C LEU A 13 -28.57 -16.06 30.01
N ALA A 14 -27.30 -15.66 30.18
CA ALA A 14 -26.75 -14.52 29.49
C ALA A 14 -26.46 -14.92 28.03
N LEU A 15 -27.23 -14.38 27.07
CA LEU A 15 -26.86 -14.42 25.66
C LEU A 15 -25.65 -13.50 25.44
N ALA A 16 -24.49 -14.08 25.18
CA ALA A 16 -23.34 -13.35 24.66
C ALA A 16 -23.63 -12.99 23.19
N ALA A 17 -24.01 -11.74 22.92
CA ALA A 17 -23.98 -11.18 21.59
C ALA A 17 -22.52 -11.02 21.16
N ALA A 18 -22.02 -11.94 20.33
CA ALA A 18 -20.74 -11.78 19.66
C ALA A 18 -20.89 -10.69 18.59
N SER A 19 -20.36 -9.51 18.86
CA SER A 19 -20.29 -8.42 17.88
C SER A 19 -19.45 -8.86 16.68
N LEU A 20 -20.10 -9.07 15.54
CA LEU A 20 -19.42 -9.10 14.25
C LEU A 20 -18.90 -7.67 13.99
N LEU A 21 -17.62 -7.40 14.28
CA LEU A 21 -17.00 -6.17 13.78
C LEU A 21 -16.99 -6.25 12.25
N SER A 22 -17.78 -5.39 11.61
CA SER A 22 -17.68 -5.13 10.19
C SER A 22 -16.27 -4.61 9.88
N ALA A 23 -15.50 -5.32 9.05
CA ALA A 23 -14.16 -4.92 8.64
C ALA A 23 -14.15 -3.72 7.66
N GLN A 24 -15.27 -3.02 7.47
CA GLN A 24 -15.49 -2.09 6.36
C GLN A 24 -15.38 -0.60 6.70
N ASP A 25 -15.18 -0.20 7.95
CA ASP A 25 -15.08 1.22 8.34
C ASP A 25 -13.63 1.62 8.71
N GLN A 26 -12.64 1.26 7.89
CA GLN A 26 -11.34 1.93 7.98
C GLN A 26 -11.51 3.40 7.55
N PRO A 27 -11.00 4.38 8.32
CA PRO A 27 -11.19 5.79 8.00
C PRO A 27 -10.45 6.17 6.71
N LEU A 28 -11.09 6.96 5.85
CA LEU A 28 -10.48 7.48 4.62
C LEU A 28 -9.45 8.59 4.88
N ILE A 29 -9.42 9.11 6.11
CA ILE A 29 -8.39 10.01 6.59
C ILE A 29 -7.93 9.46 7.93
N THR A 30 -6.67 9.05 8.01
CA THR A 30 -6.04 8.64 9.26
C THR A 30 -5.19 9.80 9.77
N SER A 31 -5.42 10.20 11.01
CA SER A 31 -4.67 11.28 11.65
C SER A 31 -4.14 10.83 13.00
N GLY A 32 -3.02 11.41 13.42
CA GLY A 32 -2.43 11.13 14.72
C GLY A 32 -1.25 12.03 15.02
N GLN A 33 -0.42 11.62 15.99
CA GLN A 33 0.80 12.32 16.33
C GLN A 33 1.96 11.32 16.43
N LEU A 34 3.14 11.74 15.98
CA LEU A 34 4.40 11.04 16.23
C LEU A 34 5.21 11.84 17.24
N ASP A 35 5.79 11.16 18.22
CA ASP A 35 6.83 11.77 19.06
C ASP A 35 8.12 11.85 18.24
N GLN A 36 8.61 13.06 18.05
CA GLN A 36 9.94 13.30 17.49
C GLN A 36 10.70 14.19 18.44
N ASN A 37 11.67 13.61 19.16
CA ASN A 37 12.51 14.29 20.14
C ASN A 37 11.71 14.97 21.26
N GLY A 38 10.63 14.34 21.74
CA GLY A 38 9.78 14.88 22.81
C GLY A 38 8.76 15.91 22.32
N GLU A 39 8.65 16.13 21.02
CA GLU A 39 7.64 16.99 20.41
C GLU A 39 6.62 16.14 19.66
N ALA A 40 5.33 16.36 19.95
CA ALA A 40 4.25 15.65 19.26
C ALA A 40 3.94 16.30 17.90
N ILE A 41 4.39 15.66 16.82
CA ILE A 41 4.21 16.13 15.45
C ILE A 41 2.93 15.53 14.84
N PRO A 42 1.95 16.36 14.42
CA PRO A 42 0.73 15.83 13.81
C PRO A 42 1.01 15.23 12.44
N TYR A 43 0.24 14.20 12.08
CA TYR A 43 0.22 13.64 10.74
C TYR A 43 -1.20 13.44 10.22
N GLU A 44 -1.33 13.42 8.90
CA GLU A 44 -2.54 13.06 8.18
C GLU A 44 -2.19 12.20 6.96
N VAL A 45 -2.90 11.10 6.79
CA VAL A 45 -2.83 10.25 5.60
C VAL A 45 -4.22 10.17 5.00
N ARG A 46 -4.33 10.59 3.74
CA ARG A 46 -5.53 10.41 2.94
C ARG A 46 -5.49 9.07 2.25
N HIS A 47 -6.59 8.35 2.29
CA HIS A 47 -6.80 7.10 1.58
C HIS A 47 -7.96 7.22 0.61
N LEU A 48 -7.92 6.40 -0.44
CA LEU A 48 -9.04 6.19 -1.33
C LEU A 48 -9.51 4.73 -1.27
N PRO A 49 -10.82 4.46 -1.29
CA PRO A 49 -11.32 3.09 -1.42
C PRO A 49 -11.00 2.55 -2.82
N VAL A 50 -10.93 1.22 -2.96
CA VAL A 50 -10.69 0.51 -4.23
C VAL A 50 -11.64 0.98 -5.34
N SER A 51 -12.90 1.29 -5.00
CA SER A 51 -13.91 1.79 -5.93
C SER A 51 -13.56 3.13 -6.60
N SER A 52 -12.59 3.88 -6.07
CA SER A 52 -12.06 5.10 -6.70
C SER A 52 -11.22 4.83 -7.95
N PHE A 53 -10.91 3.56 -8.25
CA PHE A 53 -10.03 3.15 -9.35
C PHE A 53 -10.77 2.25 -10.35
N PRO A 54 -11.70 2.80 -11.16
CA PRO A 54 -12.61 2.02 -12.01
C PRO A 54 -11.92 1.29 -13.18
N LYS A 55 -10.63 1.55 -13.42
CA LYS A 55 -9.84 0.85 -14.44
C LYS A 55 -9.25 -0.47 -13.94
N LEU A 56 -9.30 -0.74 -12.63
CA LEU A 56 -8.86 -2.02 -12.09
C LEU A 56 -9.72 -3.16 -12.65
N PRO A 57 -9.09 -4.26 -13.09
CA PRO A 57 -9.80 -5.50 -13.38
C PRO A 57 -10.61 -5.98 -12.17
N LEU A 58 -11.77 -6.59 -12.42
CA LEU A 58 -12.70 -7.00 -11.35
C LEU A 58 -12.08 -7.99 -10.36
N ASP A 59 -11.22 -8.88 -10.83
CA ASP A 59 -10.48 -9.85 -10.00
C ASP A 59 -9.46 -9.16 -9.10
N VAL A 60 -8.68 -8.21 -9.62
CA VAL A 60 -7.75 -7.39 -8.83
C VAL A 60 -8.50 -6.56 -7.80
N ALA A 61 -9.58 -5.88 -8.20
CA ALA A 61 -10.42 -5.09 -7.30
C ALA A 61 -11.06 -5.94 -6.20
N GLY A 62 -11.55 -7.14 -6.53
CA GLY A 62 -12.09 -8.11 -5.57
C GLY A 62 -11.03 -8.53 -4.56
N GLN A 63 -9.83 -8.90 -5.03
CA GLN A 63 -8.71 -9.25 -4.17
C GLN A 63 -8.30 -8.12 -3.21
N LEU A 64 -8.27 -6.88 -3.68
CA LEU A 64 -7.99 -5.72 -2.82
C LEU A 64 -9.12 -5.49 -1.80
N THR A 65 -10.37 -5.62 -2.22
CA THR A 65 -11.54 -5.44 -1.35
C THR A 65 -11.59 -6.50 -0.25
N ASP A 66 -11.34 -7.77 -0.59
CA ASP A 66 -11.30 -8.88 0.38
C ASP A 66 -10.21 -8.71 1.43
N ARG A 67 -9.14 -7.97 1.10
CA ARG A 67 -8.06 -7.60 2.03
C ARG A 67 -8.41 -6.41 2.93
N GLY A 68 -9.54 -5.74 2.73
CA GLY A 68 -9.86 -4.49 3.40
C GLY A 68 -8.93 -3.34 2.98
N CYS A 69 -8.48 -3.37 1.73
CA CYS A 69 -7.47 -2.46 1.22
C CYS A 69 -8.00 -1.03 1.07
N LEU A 70 -7.26 -0.08 1.64
CA LEU A 70 -7.36 1.33 1.33
C LEU A 70 -6.09 1.79 0.61
N ILE A 71 -6.20 2.59 -0.45
CA ILE A 71 -5.04 3.02 -1.23
C ILE A 71 -4.54 4.36 -0.69
N PRO A 72 -3.40 4.39 0.01
CA PRO A 72 -2.87 5.62 0.57
C PRO A 72 -2.47 6.56 -0.56
N GLN A 73 -2.73 7.85 -0.39
CA GLN A 73 -2.40 8.90 -1.34
C GLN A 73 -1.24 9.69 -0.77
N THR A 74 -0.28 10.08 -1.61
CA THR A 74 0.78 10.95 -1.11
C THR A 74 0.25 12.32 -0.74
N TYR A 75 1.00 13.07 0.08
CA TYR A 75 0.61 14.41 0.47
C TYR A 75 0.59 15.43 -0.68
N GLN A 76 1.24 15.12 -1.82
CA GLN A 76 1.22 15.95 -3.03
C GLN A 76 0.13 15.51 -4.04
N ALA A 77 -0.56 14.40 -3.79
CA ALA A 77 -1.51 13.81 -4.71
C ALA A 77 -2.66 14.77 -5.03
N ARG A 78 -2.77 15.16 -6.30
CA ARG A 78 -3.86 16.00 -6.85
C ARG A 78 -4.94 15.20 -7.58
N ARG A 79 -4.66 13.93 -7.86
CA ARG A 79 -5.53 12.95 -8.52
C ARG A 79 -5.31 11.59 -7.85
N PRO A 80 -6.22 10.62 -8.02
CA PRO A 80 -5.98 9.26 -7.56
C PRO A 80 -4.66 8.73 -8.14
N GLU A 81 -3.81 8.21 -7.27
CA GLU A 81 -2.51 7.61 -7.57
C GLU A 81 -2.30 6.33 -6.75
N ASN A 82 -1.10 5.74 -6.84
CA ASN A 82 -0.72 4.49 -6.18
C ASN A 82 -1.48 3.24 -6.63
N VAL A 83 -2.04 3.31 -7.84
CA VAL A 83 -2.54 2.19 -8.63
C VAL A 83 -1.98 2.35 -10.05
N VAL A 84 -1.09 1.45 -10.45
CA VAL A 84 -0.31 1.52 -11.68
C VAL A 84 -0.61 0.31 -12.56
N HIS A 85 -0.80 0.55 -13.86
CA HIS A 85 -0.89 -0.47 -14.90
C HIS A 85 0.37 -0.44 -15.75
N ALA A 86 1.05 -1.58 -15.93
CA ALA A 86 2.32 -1.69 -16.65
C ALA A 86 2.61 -3.13 -17.09
N SER A 87 3.62 -3.31 -17.95
CA SER A 87 4.16 -4.62 -18.31
C SER A 87 5.30 -5.02 -17.38
N LEU A 88 4.99 -5.57 -16.20
CA LEU A 88 5.95 -5.82 -15.12
C LEU A 88 6.47 -7.25 -15.06
N GLN A 89 5.74 -8.24 -15.55
CA GLN A 89 6.13 -9.65 -15.50
C GLN A 89 7.01 -10.04 -16.68
N ALA A 90 6.64 -9.51 -17.85
CA ALA A 90 7.19 -9.85 -19.15
C ALA A 90 6.80 -8.78 -20.19
N PRO A 91 7.47 -8.71 -21.36
CA PRO A 91 7.08 -7.78 -22.41
C PRO A 91 5.62 -7.98 -22.84
N GLY A 92 4.82 -6.90 -22.82
CA GLY A 92 3.40 -6.93 -23.20
C GLY A 92 2.45 -7.56 -22.16
N SER A 93 2.96 -7.93 -20.99
CA SER A 93 2.10 -8.29 -19.86
C SER A 93 1.21 -7.12 -19.43
N SER A 94 0.07 -7.43 -18.83
CA SER A 94 -0.90 -6.44 -18.34
C SER A 94 -1.06 -6.60 -16.84
N ASP A 95 -0.13 -6.00 -16.10
CA ASP A 95 -0.01 -6.17 -14.66
C ASP A 95 -0.41 -4.91 -13.91
N TRP A 96 -0.78 -5.08 -12.64
CA TRP A 96 -1.17 -3.98 -11.76
C TRP A 96 -0.32 -3.93 -10.51
N ALA A 97 0.25 -2.77 -10.20
CA ALA A 97 0.92 -2.51 -8.94
C ALA A 97 0.07 -1.57 -8.08
N VAL A 98 -0.08 -1.88 -6.79
CA VAL A 98 -0.95 -1.15 -5.87
C VAL A 98 -0.26 -0.99 -4.52
N LEU A 99 -0.26 0.22 -3.98
CA LEU A 99 -0.02 0.39 -2.54
C LEU A 99 -1.33 0.13 -1.80
N CYS A 100 -1.27 -0.80 -0.86
CA CYS A 100 -2.40 -1.25 -0.09
C CYS A 100 -2.15 -1.02 1.39
N SER A 101 -2.92 -0.12 2.00
CA SER A 101 -2.94 0.10 3.43
C SER A 101 -4.02 -0.75 4.08
N THR A 102 -3.64 -1.49 5.11
CA THR A 102 -4.55 -2.28 5.93
C THR A 102 -4.05 -2.21 7.37
N GLN A 103 -4.88 -1.67 8.27
CA GLN A 103 -4.56 -1.57 9.71
C GLN A 103 -3.20 -0.90 10.00
N GLY A 104 -2.88 0.19 9.30
CA GLY A 104 -1.65 0.96 9.49
C GLY A 104 -0.38 0.32 8.92
N THR A 105 -0.51 -0.80 8.21
CA THR A 105 0.58 -1.41 7.43
C THR A 105 0.33 -1.15 5.95
N VAL A 106 1.35 -0.68 5.23
CA VAL A 106 1.29 -0.50 3.78
C VAL A 106 2.12 -1.56 3.08
N GLN A 107 1.51 -2.24 2.12
CA GLN A 107 2.15 -3.23 1.25
C GLN A 107 2.17 -2.73 -0.20
N LEU A 108 3.28 -2.95 -0.89
CA LEU A 108 3.33 -2.86 -2.33
C LEU A 108 3.02 -4.22 -2.93
N LEU A 109 1.84 -4.33 -3.53
CA LEU A 109 1.33 -5.55 -4.15
C LEU A 109 1.45 -5.45 -5.67
N VAL A 110 1.91 -6.52 -6.33
CA VAL A 110 1.89 -6.64 -7.79
C VAL A 110 1.04 -7.84 -8.21
N PHE A 111 0.02 -7.56 -9.00
CA PHE A 111 -0.92 -8.49 -9.59
C PHE A 111 -0.48 -8.76 -11.03
N PHE A 112 0.14 -9.91 -11.26
CA PHE A 112 0.48 -10.32 -12.61
C PHE A 112 -0.77 -10.74 -13.38
N GLY A 113 -0.88 -10.35 -14.64
CA GLY A 113 -2.07 -10.58 -15.47
C GLY A 113 -2.42 -12.05 -15.66
N ASN A 114 -1.44 -12.96 -15.54
CA ASN A 114 -1.66 -14.41 -15.62
C ASN A 114 -2.02 -15.07 -14.27
N SER A 115 -1.93 -14.36 -13.14
CA SER A 115 -2.22 -14.89 -11.80
C SER A 115 -2.69 -13.79 -10.82
N PRO A 116 -3.75 -13.04 -11.15
CA PRO A 116 -4.21 -11.91 -10.35
C PRO A 116 -4.74 -12.32 -8.96
N GLN A 117 -5.03 -13.60 -8.71
CA GLN A 117 -5.48 -14.08 -7.40
C GLN A 117 -4.34 -14.23 -6.38
N LYS A 118 -3.08 -14.21 -6.82
CA LYS A 118 -1.89 -14.40 -5.97
C LYS A 118 -0.91 -13.25 -6.19
N PRO A 119 -1.18 -12.05 -5.61
CA PRO A 119 -0.29 -10.92 -5.76
C PRO A 119 1.08 -11.21 -5.14
N SER A 120 2.14 -10.78 -5.82
CA SER A 120 3.48 -10.71 -5.27
C SER A 120 3.56 -9.52 -4.31
N THR A 121 3.96 -9.77 -3.06
CA THR A 121 4.30 -8.67 -2.14
C THR A 121 5.74 -8.25 -2.36
N VAL A 122 5.95 -7.01 -2.82
CA VAL A 122 7.28 -6.49 -3.19
C VAL A 122 7.94 -5.77 -2.02
N ALA A 123 7.14 -5.08 -1.20
CA ALA A 123 7.60 -4.39 -0.01
C ALA A 123 6.46 -4.31 1.03
N THR A 124 6.81 -4.19 2.30
CA THR A 124 5.87 -4.01 3.41
C THR A 124 6.53 -3.10 4.45
N THR A 125 5.78 -2.15 4.99
CA THR A 125 6.24 -1.26 6.05
C THR A 125 5.06 -0.70 6.84
N LEU A 126 5.34 -0.07 7.98
CA LEU A 126 4.34 0.72 8.69
C LEU A 126 4.02 2.00 7.91
N GLU A 127 2.75 2.39 7.88
CA GLU A 127 2.31 3.64 7.24
C GLU A 127 3.00 4.85 7.86
N THR A 128 3.20 4.83 9.18
CA THR A 128 3.92 5.87 9.92
C THR A 128 5.40 5.99 9.56
N ALA A 129 6.02 4.92 9.05
CA ALA A 129 7.40 4.95 8.56
C ALA A 129 7.53 5.62 7.18
N ARG A 130 6.40 5.95 6.54
CA ARG A 130 6.30 6.68 5.26
C ARG A 130 5.73 8.07 5.44
N LEU A 131 5.89 8.65 6.63
CA LEU A 131 5.50 10.03 6.92
C LEU A 131 6.68 10.98 6.73
N GLN A 132 6.42 12.13 6.11
CA GLN A 132 7.39 13.22 6.04
C GLN A 132 6.71 14.58 6.03
N PRO A 133 7.42 15.67 6.41
CA PRO A 133 6.86 17.00 6.40
C PRO A 133 6.42 17.42 5.00
N HIS A 134 5.26 18.06 4.91
CA HIS A 134 4.92 18.80 3.71
C HIS A 134 5.85 20.02 3.64
N PHE A 135 6.29 20.40 2.44
CA PHE A 135 7.15 21.59 2.29
C PHE A 135 6.49 22.83 2.93
N GLY A 136 7.16 23.42 3.93
CA GLY A 136 6.67 24.61 4.64
C GLY A 136 5.57 24.36 5.68
N SER A 137 5.22 23.11 6.01
CA SER A 137 4.26 22.78 7.08
C SER A 137 4.84 21.76 8.07
N ARG A 138 4.40 21.85 9.32
CA ARG A 138 4.73 20.90 10.38
C ARG A 138 3.89 19.61 10.31
N LEU A 139 2.85 19.60 9.47
CA LEU A 139 2.03 18.41 9.23
C LEU A 139 2.83 17.39 8.43
N LEU A 140 2.94 16.17 8.98
CA LEU A 140 3.50 15.04 8.24
C LEU A 140 2.42 14.41 7.37
N GLY A 141 2.83 13.97 6.18
CA GLY A 141 1.95 13.25 5.27
C GLY A 141 2.65 12.08 4.61
N PHE A 142 1.85 11.19 4.04
CA PHE A 142 2.33 9.98 3.39
C PHE A 142 3.18 10.31 2.15
N ASN A 143 4.37 9.71 2.05
CA ASN A 143 5.37 10.07 1.06
C ASN A 143 5.66 8.97 0.03
N TRP A 144 4.99 7.83 0.09
CA TRP A 144 5.29 6.71 -0.78
C TRP A 144 4.43 6.77 -2.06
N GLY A 145 5.08 6.95 -3.19
CA GLY A 145 4.49 6.92 -4.53
C GLY A 145 5.00 5.73 -5.35
N ILE A 146 4.16 5.23 -6.26
CA ILE A 146 4.59 4.29 -7.30
C ILE A 146 4.20 4.76 -8.69
N ASP A 147 5.06 4.49 -9.67
CA ASP A 147 4.86 4.82 -11.08
C ASP A 147 5.43 3.74 -12.00
N PRO A 148 4.92 3.59 -13.24
CA PRO A 148 5.56 2.75 -14.24
C PRO A 148 6.88 3.37 -14.70
N ALA A 149 7.90 2.55 -14.91
CA ALA A 149 9.20 2.98 -15.43
C ALA A 149 9.55 2.18 -16.69
N THR A 150 9.36 2.79 -17.86
CA THR A 150 9.61 2.12 -19.14
C THR A 150 11.09 1.75 -19.31
N PRO A 151 11.43 0.75 -20.15
CA PRO A 151 12.81 0.46 -20.52
C PRO A 151 13.60 1.68 -21.00
N GLU A 152 12.95 2.61 -21.71
CA GLU A 152 13.57 3.86 -22.15
C GLU A 152 13.86 4.78 -20.97
N THR A 153 12.88 5.00 -20.08
CA THR A 153 13.05 5.79 -18.85
C THR A 153 14.21 5.28 -18.00
N ILE A 154 14.27 3.98 -17.76
CA ILE A 154 15.34 3.32 -17.01
C ILE A 154 16.68 3.49 -17.72
N HIS A 155 16.73 3.21 -19.02
CA HIS A 155 17.96 3.32 -19.76
C HIS A 155 18.51 4.75 -19.67
N GLN A 156 17.68 5.77 -19.88
CA GLN A 156 18.08 7.17 -19.73
C GLN A 156 18.59 7.50 -18.32
N ALA A 157 17.92 7.02 -17.28
CA ALA A 157 18.38 7.19 -15.89
C ALA A 157 19.77 6.54 -15.63
N GLN A 158 20.16 5.55 -16.43
CA GLN A 158 21.44 4.84 -16.31
C GLN A 158 22.58 5.47 -17.12
N ILE A 159 22.41 6.64 -17.74
CA ILE A 159 23.43 7.23 -18.64
C ILE A 159 24.80 7.45 -17.98
N GLY A 160 24.84 7.62 -16.65
CA GLY A 160 26.09 7.80 -15.90
C GLY A 160 26.86 6.52 -15.54
N LEU A 161 26.29 5.33 -15.77
CA LEU A 161 26.91 4.06 -15.39
C LEU A 161 27.96 3.59 -16.42
N HIS A 162 29.08 3.03 -15.94
CA HIS A 162 30.16 2.51 -16.77
C HIS A 162 30.63 1.12 -16.27
N PRO A 163 30.44 0.02 -17.03
CA PRO A 163 29.68 -0.04 -18.28
C PRO A 163 28.18 0.22 -18.05
N ARG A 164 27.51 0.84 -19.03
CA ARG A 164 26.06 1.04 -18.97
C ARG A 164 25.34 -0.32 -19.11
N PRO A 165 24.38 -0.65 -18.25
CA PRO A 165 23.63 -1.90 -18.35
C PRO A 165 22.85 -2.04 -19.68
N PRO A 166 22.62 -3.28 -20.16
CA PRO A 166 21.69 -3.53 -21.25
C PRO A 166 20.29 -2.99 -20.94
N ARG A 167 19.55 -2.63 -21.98
CA ARG A 167 18.15 -2.23 -21.84
C ARG A 167 17.32 -3.36 -21.25
N LEU A 168 16.40 -2.98 -20.37
CA LEU A 168 15.34 -3.89 -19.91
C LEU A 168 14.43 -4.22 -21.10
N ASP A 169 13.79 -5.38 -21.05
CA ASP A 169 12.87 -5.86 -22.09
C ASP A 169 11.40 -5.53 -21.78
N HIS A 170 11.08 -5.15 -20.54
CA HIS A 170 9.76 -4.73 -20.07
C HIS A 170 9.87 -3.70 -18.95
N ASP A 171 8.73 -3.19 -18.50
CA ASP A 171 8.67 -2.09 -17.53
C ASP A 171 9.23 -2.51 -16.18
N ALA A 172 9.95 -1.58 -15.54
CA ALA A 172 10.22 -1.60 -14.12
C ALA A 172 9.12 -0.85 -13.37
N LEU A 173 9.12 -1.00 -12.05
CA LEU A 173 8.28 -0.23 -11.14
C LEU A 173 9.15 0.81 -10.42
N ALA A 174 8.83 2.09 -10.56
CA ALA A 174 9.38 3.14 -9.74
C ALA A 174 8.73 3.09 -8.35
N ASP A 175 9.53 2.86 -7.31
CA ASP A 175 9.18 2.92 -5.89
C ASP A 175 9.82 4.19 -5.32
N SER A 176 9.02 5.25 -5.19
CA SER A 176 9.49 6.59 -4.86
C SER A 176 9.07 6.98 -3.45
N ALA A 177 10.01 7.56 -2.69
CA ALA A 177 9.65 8.44 -1.59
C ALA A 177 9.72 9.88 -2.10
N ILE A 178 8.67 10.68 -1.90
CA ILE A 178 8.63 12.08 -2.34
C ILE A 178 9.86 12.83 -1.82
N ASP A 179 10.46 13.68 -2.65
CA ASP A 179 11.65 14.48 -2.34
C ASP A 179 12.88 13.64 -1.92
N ARG A 180 12.89 12.34 -2.27
CA ARG A 180 14.00 11.40 -2.07
C ARG A 180 14.26 10.58 -3.35
N LYS A 181 15.30 9.75 -3.30
CA LYS A 181 15.70 8.87 -4.40
C LYS A 181 14.61 7.84 -4.72
N THR A 182 14.29 7.70 -6.00
CA THR A 182 13.48 6.61 -6.55
C THR A 182 14.29 5.32 -6.60
N ILE A 183 13.71 4.24 -6.08
CA ILE A 183 14.22 2.88 -6.25
C ILE A 183 13.45 2.25 -7.41
N TYR A 184 14.15 1.80 -8.44
CA TYR A 184 13.52 1.07 -9.52
C TYR A 184 13.59 -0.43 -9.24
N ARG A 185 12.43 -1.09 -9.27
CA ARG A 185 12.30 -2.52 -9.04
C ARG A 185 11.92 -3.21 -10.33
N TYR A 186 12.60 -4.30 -10.65
CA TYR A 186 12.39 -5.01 -11.89
C TYR A 186 12.23 -6.50 -11.61
N TYR A 187 11.30 -7.15 -12.30
CA TYR A 187 11.00 -8.56 -12.10
C TYR A 187 11.69 -9.39 -13.17
N ARG A 188 12.48 -10.39 -12.76
CA ARG A 188 13.15 -11.30 -13.70
C ARG A 188 13.32 -12.66 -13.04
N GLY A 189 13.04 -13.72 -13.79
CA GLY A 189 13.33 -15.10 -13.35
C GLY A 189 12.60 -15.51 -12.06
N GLY A 190 11.41 -14.92 -11.79
CA GLY A 190 10.63 -15.25 -10.60
C GLY A 190 10.89 -14.36 -9.38
N SER A 191 11.78 -13.37 -9.47
CA SER A 191 12.14 -12.51 -8.34
C SER A 191 12.21 -11.04 -8.71
N TRP A 192 12.02 -10.19 -7.69
CA TRP A 192 12.20 -8.74 -7.78
C TRP A 192 13.63 -8.36 -7.44
N THR A 193 14.28 -7.60 -8.31
CA THR A 193 15.61 -7.04 -8.10
C THR A 193 15.57 -5.51 -8.16
N ILE A 194 16.51 -4.86 -7.50
CA ILE A 194 16.71 -3.41 -7.65
C ILE A 194 17.53 -3.17 -8.92
N VAL A 195 17.14 -2.20 -9.72
CA VAL A 195 17.89 -1.77 -10.90
C VAL A 195 19.00 -0.82 -10.46
N ASP A 196 20.23 -1.10 -10.90
CA ASP A 196 21.37 -0.23 -10.64
C ASP A 196 21.15 1.15 -11.28
N MET A 197 21.41 2.19 -10.48
CA MET A 197 21.30 3.59 -10.86
C MET A 197 22.59 4.32 -10.45
N PRO A 198 23.01 5.37 -11.17
CA PRO A 198 24.08 6.25 -10.71
C PRO A 198 23.86 6.69 -9.26
N THR A 199 24.94 6.81 -8.50
CA THR A 199 24.93 7.51 -7.21
C THR A 199 24.90 9.00 -7.50
N ASP A 200 24.03 9.72 -6.80
CA ASP A 200 24.01 11.19 -6.83
C ASP A 200 25.22 11.76 -6.09
#